data_AF-A0A7C6SLM4-F1
#
_entry.id   AF-A0A7C6SLM4-F1
#
_cell.length_a   1.000
_cell.length_b   1.000
_cell.length_c   1.000
_cell.angle_alpha   90.00
_cell.angle_beta   90.00
_cell.angle_gamma   90.00
#
_symmetry.space_group_name_H-M   'P 1'
#
loop_
_entity.id
_entity.type
_entity.pdbx_description
1 polymer ?
#
loop_
_entity_poly.entity_id
_entity_poly.type
_entity_poly.pdbx_seq_one_letter_code
_entity_poly.pdbx_strand_id
1 'polypeptide(L)'
;MINKLFKDKAIELRAPLRNAIIKVFGRHDDEANICKNTKGEVEANSDLRDTERVPLDEDIDQYFNREVKPYNPEAWIDKEKTVVGYEIPFTRYFYKFEEPEPADVISSRILEIEKDINMSLRKLFSEDGERID
;
A
#
# COMPACT_ATOMS: atom_id res chain seq x y z
N MET A 1 29.57 13.41 -5.54
CA MET A 1 30.52 13.61 -4.42
C MET A 1 31.35 12.36 -4.10
N ILE A 2 30.73 11.19 -3.85
CA ILE A 2 31.46 9.95 -3.48
C ILE A 2 32.41 9.41 -4.56
N ASN A 3 32.00 9.39 -5.84
CA ASN A 3 32.87 8.90 -6.92
C ASN A 3 34.15 9.71 -7.07
N LYS A 4 34.09 11.02 -6.81
CA LYS A 4 35.27 11.90 -6.86
C LYS A 4 36.26 11.51 -5.76
N LEU A 5 35.78 11.36 -4.52
CA LEU A 5 36.59 10.97 -3.36
C LEU A 5 37.30 9.62 -3.56
N PHE A 6 36.61 8.62 -4.12
CA PHE A 6 37.22 7.30 -4.37
C PHE A 6 38.18 7.33 -5.57
N LYS A 7 37.87 8.12 -6.61
CA LYS A 7 38.77 8.30 -7.76
C LYS A 7 40.09 8.97 -7.35
N ASP A 8 40.07 9.92 -6.42
CA ASP A 8 41.28 10.55 -5.86
C ASP A 8 42.16 9.54 -5.09
N LYS A 9 41.58 8.41 -4.66
CA LYS A 9 42.28 7.27 -4.05
C LYS A 9 42.58 6.14 -5.03
N ALA A 10 42.41 6.37 -6.33
CA ALA A 10 42.56 5.37 -7.39
C ALA A 10 41.65 4.13 -7.24
N ILE A 11 40.49 4.28 -6.58
CA ILE A 11 39.50 3.22 -6.43
C ILE A 11 38.30 3.53 -7.33
N GLU A 12 37.96 2.60 -8.21
CA GLU A 12 36.79 2.73 -9.07
C GLU A 12 35.55 2.06 -8.46
N LEU A 13 34.52 2.86 -8.18
CA LEU A 13 33.27 2.39 -7.60
C LEU A 13 32.24 2.06 -8.69
N ARG A 14 32.04 0.76 -8.94
CA ARG A 14 30.92 0.29 -9.78
C ARG A 14 29.57 0.65 -9.16
N ALA A 15 28.56 0.87 -10.00
CA ALA A 15 27.25 1.34 -9.57
C ALA A 15 26.58 0.50 -8.46
N PRO A 16 26.60 -0.85 -8.49
CA PRO A 16 25.98 -1.65 -7.43
C PRO A 16 26.64 -1.44 -6.06
N LEU A 17 27.98 -1.39 -6.01
CA LEU A 17 28.73 -1.21 -4.77
C LEU A 17 28.53 0.20 -4.20
N ARG A 18 28.53 1.21 -5.07
CA ARG A 18 28.23 2.60 -4.68
C ARG A 18 26.84 2.71 -4.05
N ASN A 19 25.83 2.12 -4.69
CA ASN A 19 24.46 2.18 -4.21
C ASN A 19 24.32 1.43 -2.86
N ALA A 20 25.03 0.32 -2.68
CA ALA A 20 25.07 -0.38 -1.39
C ALA A 20 25.69 0.47 -0.28
N ILE A 21 26.81 1.16 -0.54
CA ILE A 21 27.45 2.06 0.43
C ILE A 21 26.50 3.21 0.80
N ILE A 22 25.90 3.87 -0.19
CA ILE A 22 24.95 4.98 0.05
C ILE A 22 23.74 4.47 0.84
N LYS A 23 23.22 3.29 0.54
CA LYS A 23 22.07 2.72 1.25
C LYS A 23 22.37 2.40 2.71
N VAL A 24 23.59 1.95 3.03
CA VAL A 24 23.96 1.55 4.40
C VAL A 24 24.42 2.74 5.26
N PHE A 25 25.21 3.65 4.68
CA PHE A 25 25.85 4.74 5.41
C PHE A 25 25.22 6.11 5.16
N GLY A 26 24.47 6.26 4.07
CA GLY A 26 23.76 7.48 3.76
C GLY A 26 22.55 7.68 4.65
N ARG A 27 22.20 8.95 4.88
CA ARG A 27 20.93 9.37 5.45
C ARG A 27 20.28 10.33 4.48
N HIS A 28 18.96 10.28 4.45
CA HIS A 28 18.17 11.30 3.78
C HIS A 28 18.30 12.61 4.55
N ASP A 29 18.41 13.71 3.82
CA ASP A 29 18.51 15.07 4.32
C ASP A 29 17.59 15.95 3.44
N ASP A 30 16.49 16.41 4.02
CA ASP A 30 15.48 17.22 3.32
C ASP A 30 15.99 18.62 2.96
N GLU A 31 17.01 19.12 3.66
CA GLU A 31 17.60 20.45 3.43
C GLU A 31 18.78 20.40 2.43
N ALA A 32 19.07 19.23 1.88
CA ALA A 32 20.15 19.05 0.92
C ALA A 32 19.84 19.74 -0.41
N ASN A 33 20.90 20.15 -1.12
CA ASN A 33 20.75 20.68 -2.47
C ASN A 33 20.15 19.64 -3.42
N ILE A 34 19.33 20.11 -4.36
CA ILE A 34 18.70 19.27 -5.40
C ILE A 34 19.77 18.45 -6.15
N CYS A 35 19.64 17.13 -6.07
CA CYS A 35 20.48 16.19 -6.80
C CYS A 35 20.07 16.13 -8.28
N LYS A 36 21.07 15.97 -9.16
CA LYS A 36 20.88 15.81 -10.61
C LYS A 36 21.52 14.52 -11.09
N ASN A 37 20.84 13.86 -12.02
CA ASN A 37 21.33 12.63 -12.63
C ASN A 37 22.47 12.92 -13.62
N THR A 38 23.01 11.87 -14.25
CA THR A 38 24.07 11.98 -15.24
C THR A 38 23.69 12.76 -16.50
N LYS A 39 22.39 12.96 -16.75
CA LYS A 39 21.85 13.78 -17.85
C LYS A 39 21.60 15.24 -17.46
N GLY A 40 21.77 15.58 -16.18
CA GLY A 40 21.53 16.93 -15.65
C GLY A 40 20.08 17.21 -15.25
N GLU A 41 19.21 16.19 -15.31
CA GLU A 41 17.81 16.30 -14.86
C GLU A 41 17.75 16.14 -13.34
N VAL A 42 16.77 16.78 -12.70
CA VAL A 42 16.52 16.63 -11.27
C VAL A 42 16.19 15.17 -10.96
N GLU A 43 16.83 14.61 -9.94
CA GLU A 43 16.55 13.25 -9.49
C GLU A 43 15.25 13.21 -8.71
N ALA A 44 14.29 12.40 -9.18
CA ALA A 44 13.06 12.14 -8.46
C ALA A 44 13.34 11.31 -7.19
N ASN A 45 12.82 11.75 -6.05
CA ASN A 45 12.74 10.90 -4.87
C ASN A 45 11.55 9.94 -5.02
N SER A 46 11.82 8.63 -5.09
CA SER A 46 10.78 7.61 -5.24
C SER A 46 9.82 7.56 -4.05
N ASP A 47 10.29 7.92 -2.86
CA ASP A 47 9.54 7.80 -1.61
C ASP A 47 8.51 8.94 -1.45
N LEU A 48 8.64 10.01 -2.26
CA LEU A 48 7.75 11.18 -2.28
C LEU A 48 6.82 11.20 -3.49
N ARG A 49 6.71 10.08 -4.23
CA ARG A 49 5.79 10.01 -5.36
C ARG A 49 4.36 9.92 -4.89
N ASP A 50 3.50 10.74 -5.48
CA ASP A 50 2.07 10.71 -5.23
C ASP A 50 1.28 10.68 -6.55
N THR A 51 -0.02 10.40 -6.47
CA THR A 51 -0.95 10.36 -7.61
C THR A 51 -2.21 11.12 -7.28
N GLU A 52 -2.49 12.13 -8.10
CA GLU A 52 -3.72 12.92 -8.01
C GLU A 52 -4.83 12.33 -8.87
N ARG A 53 -6.07 12.36 -8.35
CA ARG A 53 -7.27 12.01 -9.11
C ARG A 53 -7.88 13.28 -9.69
N VAL A 54 -7.64 13.52 -10.97
CA VAL A 54 -8.18 14.68 -11.68
C VAL A 54 -9.50 14.31 -12.37
N PRO A 55 -10.57 15.12 -12.25
CA PRO A 55 -11.79 14.93 -13.03
C PRO A 55 -11.50 14.84 -14.54
N LEU A 56 -12.22 13.97 -15.24
CA LEU A 56 -11.97 13.70 -16.66
C LEU A 56 -12.23 14.92 -17.57
N ASP A 57 -13.15 15.79 -17.15
CA ASP A 57 -13.56 17.01 -17.86
C ASP A 57 -12.69 18.23 -17.52
N GLU A 58 -11.66 18.06 -16.67
CA GLU A 58 -10.76 19.12 -16.24
C GLU A 58 -9.38 19.00 -16.91
N ASP A 59 -8.75 20.15 -17.20
CA ASP A 59 -7.38 20.19 -17.69
C ASP A 59 -6.39 19.88 -16.55
N ILE A 60 -5.51 18.89 -16.79
CA ILE A 60 -4.57 18.38 -15.78
C ILE A 60 -3.59 19.47 -15.34
N ASP A 61 -3.12 20.32 -16.25
CA ASP A 61 -2.15 21.36 -15.93
C ASP A 61 -2.80 22.50 -15.11
N GLN A 62 -4.06 22.85 -15.41
CA GLN A 62 -4.83 23.78 -14.59
C GLN A 62 -5.08 23.25 -13.18
N TYR A 63 -5.53 21.99 -13.05
CA TYR A 63 -5.71 21.35 -11.75
C TYR A 63 -4.40 21.35 -10.95
N PHE A 64 -3.29 20.94 -11.57
CA PHE A 64 -1.99 20.85 -10.91
C PHE A 64 -1.49 22.21 -10.40
N ASN A 65 -1.69 23.28 -11.17
CA ASN A 65 -1.31 24.63 -10.74
C ASN A 65 -2.17 25.16 -9.60
N ARG A 66 -3.44 24.74 -9.51
CA ARG A 66 -4.38 25.18 -8.48
C ARG A 66 -4.25 24.38 -7.19
N GLU A 67 -4.14 23.05 -7.29
CA GLU A 67 -4.25 22.15 -6.14
C GLU A 67 -2.91 21.60 -5.67
N VAL A 68 -1.87 21.52 -6.52
CA VAL A 68 -0.58 20.91 -6.14
C VAL A 68 0.51 21.96 -5.92
N LYS A 69 0.75 22.81 -6.92
CA LYS A 69 1.84 23.80 -6.90
C LYS A 69 1.86 24.73 -5.67
N PRO A 70 0.72 25.19 -5.11
CA PRO A 70 0.74 26.06 -3.94
C PRO A 70 1.30 25.39 -2.67
N TYR A 71 1.19 24.06 -2.57
CA TYR A 71 1.68 23.29 -1.42
C TYR A 71 3.06 22.68 -1.68
N ASN A 72 3.36 22.35 -2.92
CA ASN A 72 4.69 21.89 -3.33
C ASN A 72 5.13 22.59 -4.62
N PRO A 73 5.85 23.73 -4.51
CA PRO A 73 6.34 24.47 -5.67
C PRO A 73 7.32 23.66 -6.54
N GLU A 74 8.04 22.71 -5.95
CA GLU A 74 9.04 21.90 -6.64
C GLU A 74 8.43 20.69 -7.36
N ALA A 75 7.17 20.34 -7.09
CA ALA A 75 6.52 19.21 -7.74
C ALA A 75 6.46 19.37 -9.27
N TRP A 76 6.56 18.25 -10.00
CA TRP A 76 6.33 18.20 -11.44
C TRP A 76 5.52 16.96 -11.81
N ILE A 77 4.83 17.02 -12.95
CA ILE A 77 4.04 15.92 -13.46
C ILE A 77 4.92 15.01 -14.33
N ASP A 78 4.89 13.71 -14.05
CA ASP A 78 5.39 12.69 -14.97
C ASP A 78 4.29 12.33 -15.98
N LYS A 79 4.30 12.99 -17.14
CA LYS A 79 3.26 12.85 -18.17
C LYS A 79 3.21 11.44 -18.78
N GLU A 80 4.32 10.68 -18.76
CA GLU A 80 4.35 9.30 -19.26
C GLU A 80 3.54 8.34 -18.35
N LYS A 81 3.39 8.69 -17.07
CA LYS A 81 2.62 7.90 -16.09
C LYS A 81 1.19 8.39 -15.90
N THR A 82 0.75 9.37 -16.67
CA THR A 82 -0.64 9.84 -16.63
C THR A 82 -1.54 8.84 -17.34
N VAL A 83 -2.58 8.38 -16.65
CA VAL A 83 -3.51 7.36 -17.18
C VAL A 83 -4.95 7.86 -17.06
N VAL A 84 -5.73 7.68 -18.11
CA VAL A 84 -7.17 7.90 -18.09
C VAL A 84 -7.83 6.63 -17.55
N GLY A 85 -8.49 6.75 -16.40
CA GLY A 85 -9.20 5.65 -15.75
C GLY A 85 -10.67 6.00 -15.48
N TYR A 86 -11.51 4.98 -15.43
CA TYR A 86 -12.90 5.09 -14.99
C TYR A 86 -13.08 4.24 -13.74
N GLU A 87 -13.66 4.81 -12.69
CA GLU A 87 -14.00 4.08 -11.48
C GLU A 87 -15.52 3.92 -11.39
N ILE A 88 -15.98 2.69 -11.18
CA ILE A 88 -17.35 2.43 -10.77
C ILE A 88 -17.32 2.15 -9.27
N PRO A 89 -17.74 3.10 -8.41
CA PRO A 89 -17.76 2.88 -6.97
C PRO A 89 -18.85 1.86 -6.64
N PHE A 90 -18.46 0.58 -6.60
CA PHE A 90 -19.41 -0.53 -6.50
C PHE A 90 -20.28 -0.43 -5.26
N THR A 91 -19.68 -0.12 -4.11
CA THR A 91 -20.39 0.08 -2.84
C THR A 91 -21.39 1.22 -2.91
N ARG A 92 -21.18 2.25 -3.74
CA ARG A 92 -22.12 3.36 -3.84
C ARG A 92 -23.36 3.00 -4.66
N TYR A 93 -23.18 2.23 -5.74
CA TYR A 93 -24.24 1.97 -6.71
C TYR A 93 -24.92 0.61 -6.55
N PHE A 94 -24.21 -0.39 -6.03
CA PHE A 94 -24.69 -1.77 -5.94
C PHE A 94 -24.85 -2.27 -4.51
N TYR A 95 -24.43 -1.50 -3.50
CA TYR A 95 -24.68 -1.88 -2.12
C TYR A 95 -26.17 -1.87 -1.84
N LYS A 96 -26.69 -3.03 -1.45
CA LYS A 96 -28.01 -3.18 -0.86
C LYS A 96 -27.77 -3.46 0.62
N PHE A 97 -28.31 -2.60 1.47
CA PHE A 97 -28.28 -2.86 2.90
C PHE A 97 -29.07 -4.14 3.18
N GLU A 98 -28.42 -5.12 3.79
CA GLU A 98 -29.04 -6.31 4.35
C GLU A 98 -29.00 -6.16 5.86
N GLU A 99 -30.17 -6.07 6.47
CA GLU A 99 -30.27 -6.01 7.93
C GLU A 99 -29.73 -7.32 8.52
N PRO A 100 -28.81 -7.26 9.49
CA PRO A 100 -28.29 -8.46 10.13
C PRO A 100 -29.42 -9.23 10.84
N GLU A 101 -29.33 -10.56 10.84
CA GLU A 101 -30.25 -11.42 11.58
C GLU A 101 -30.28 -11.03 13.08
N PRO A 102 -31.47 -10.93 13.71
CA PRO A 102 -31.56 -10.56 15.11
C PRO A 102 -30.78 -11.50 16.03
N ALA A 103 -30.13 -10.93 17.05
CA ALA A 103 -29.26 -11.68 17.96
C ALA A 103 -29.99 -12.86 18.62
N ASP A 104 -31.25 -12.68 19.03
CA ASP A 104 -32.03 -13.72 19.70
C ASP A 104 -32.26 -14.97 18.83
N VAL A 105 -32.41 -14.76 17.51
CA VAL A 105 -32.59 -15.86 16.54
C VAL A 105 -31.27 -16.63 16.38
N ILE A 106 -30.16 -15.91 16.26
CA ILE A 106 -28.82 -16.50 16.19
C ILE A 106 -28.53 -17.30 17.48
N SER A 107 -28.80 -16.72 18.66
CA SER A 107 -28.61 -17.38 19.95
C SER A 107 -29.44 -18.66 20.07
N SER A 108 -30.71 -18.63 19.67
CA SER A 108 -31.59 -19.80 19.70
C SER A 108 -31.06 -20.92 18.80
N ARG A 109 -30.63 -20.58 17.57
CA ARG A 109 -30.02 -21.53 16.64
C ARG A 109 -28.71 -22.12 17.18
N ILE A 110 -27.87 -21.33 17.84
CA ILE A 110 -26.63 -21.81 18.48
C ILE A 110 -26.94 -22.85 19.57
N LEU A 111 -27.90 -22.55 20.46
CA LEU A 111 -28.29 -23.46 21.55
C LEU A 111 -28.84 -24.81 21.04
N GLU A 112 -29.61 -24.77 19.95
CA GLU A 112 -30.10 -25.98 19.30
C GLU A 112 -28.95 -26.84 18.76
N ILE A 113 -28.01 -26.21 18.04
CA ILE A 113 -26.81 -26.89 17.52
C ILE A 113 -25.95 -27.46 18.67
N GLU A 114 -25.77 -26.71 19.76
CA GLU A 114 -25.04 -27.18 20.94
C GLU A 114 -25.68 -28.43 21.55
N LYS A 115 -27.02 -28.45 21.63
CA LYS A 115 -27.77 -29.59 22.14
C LYS A 115 -27.59 -30.82 21.26
N ASP A 116 -27.65 -30.67 19.94
CA ASP A 116 -27.47 -31.75 18.97
C ASP A 116 -26.04 -32.30 18.99
N ILE A 117 -25.03 -31.42 19.09
CA ILE A 117 -23.63 -31.81 19.26
C ILE A 117 -23.46 -32.62 20.55
N ASN A 118 -23.98 -32.12 21.69
CA ASN A 118 -23.88 -32.82 22.96
C ASN A 118 -24.57 -34.19 22.93
N MET A 119 -25.71 -34.29 22.25
CA MET A 119 -26.42 -35.56 22.07
C MET A 119 -25.60 -36.55 21.24
N SER A 120 -25.01 -36.08 20.14
CA SER A 120 -24.16 -36.88 19.25
C SER A 120 -22.88 -37.35 19.95
N LEU A 121 -22.23 -36.47 20.72
CA LEU A 121 -21.07 -36.83 21.53
C LEU A 121 -21.43 -37.85 22.59
N ARG A 122 -22.55 -37.65 23.31
CA ARG A 122 -23.03 -38.64 24.27
C ARG A 122 -23.23 -39.99 23.61
N LYS A 123 -23.89 -40.03 22.44
CA LYS A 123 -24.11 -41.28 21.70
C LYS A 123 -22.79 -41.99 21.40
N LEU A 124 -21.82 -41.28 20.80
CA LEU A 124 -20.49 -41.82 20.47
C LEU A 124 -19.78 -42.38 21.70
N PHE A 125 -19.77 -41.66 22.82
CA PHE A 125 -19.10 -42.08 24.05
C PHE A 125 -19.93 -43.00 24.95
N SER A 126 -21.20 -43.26 24.61
CA SER A 126 -22.08 -44.18 25.34
C SER A 126 -22.19 -45.57 24.70
N GLU A 127 -21.83 -45.71 23.42
CA GLU A 127 -21.81 -47.00 22.72
C GLU A 127 -20.43 -47.68 22.76
N ASP A 128 -19.32 -46.94 23.00
CA ASP A 128 -17.95 -47.50 23.16
C ASP A 128 -17.43 -47.39 24.61
N GLY A 129 -18.26 -47.82 25.56
CA GLY A 129 -17.93 -47.93 26.98
C GLY A 129 -17.39 -49.31 27.39
N GLU A 130 -16.80 -50.10 26.50
CA GLU A 130 -15.95 -51.22 26.94
C GLU A 130 -14.58 -50.67 27.34
N ARG A 131 -14.40 -50.60 28.66
CA ARG A 131 -13.11 -50.38 29.32
C ARG A 131 -12.17 -51.53 28.92
N ILE A 132 -11.26 -51.27 27.99
CA ILE A 132 -10.09 -52.11 27.78
C ILE A 132 -9.13 -51.82 28.94
N ASP A 133 -8.91 -52.84 29.76
CA ASP A 133 -7.95 -52.91 30.86
C ASP A 133 -6.49 -52.94 30.40
#